data_AF-A0A8T9CD28-F1
#
_entry.id   AF-A0A8T9CD28-F1
#
_cell.length_a   1.000
_cell.length_b   1.000
_cell.length_c   1.000
_cell.angle_alpha   90.00
_cell.angle_beta   90.00
_cell.angle_gamma   90.00
#
_symmetry.space_group_name_H-M   'P 1'
#
loop_
_entity.id
_entity.type
_entity.pdbx_description
1 polymer ?
#
loop_
_entity_poly.entity_id
_entity_poly.type
_entity_poly.pdbx_seq_one_letter_code
_entity_poly.pdbx_strand_id
1 'polypeptide(L)'
;MASNQSTTSPWSQNCLVARNTELLESGKYSDFTLRCGNKVFHLHKSVVYWASKYFEAALDGQFTQGNTGHLTIEDAEPEMVARMLDFIYTGAYPDGSDLAKNTTTSEATTTTNTPATTKDSGAPLLHASLYILGDKYEIQSLKDFAVSKYADAVAIEWNTASFVQSIELMYNDTELEGQDRLDLYRDMKDIAVEAAMWNDSVLNKRSDFERIYWHNDDFHDDVIRRAKKLAEPPRPNEVPVCPKCGSSDEIMYIRFGTPGWGPGGPGRDLYYLDGHDEDWRPPEEESI
;
A
#
# COMPACT_ATOMS: atom_id res chain seq x y z
N MET A 1 -44.13 -20.97 -14.11
CA MET A 1 -43.20 -20.04 -13.44
C MET A 1 -41.81 -20.57 -13.68
N ALA A 2 -41.14 -20.09 -14.73
CA ALA A 2 -39.75 -20.47 -15.01
C ALA A 2 -38.85 -19.63 -14.11
N SER A 3 -38.08 -20.30 -13.26
CA SER A 3 -37.06 -19.69 -12.42
C SER A 3 -36.00 -19.05 -13.30
N ASN A 4 -35.84 -17.74 -13.17
CA ASN A 4 -34.84 -16.95 -13.87
C ASN A 4 -33.48 -17.25 -13.22
N GLN A 5 -32.80 -18.31 -13.66
CA GLN A 5 -31.41 -18.55 -13.29
C GLN A 5 -30.55 -17.57 -14.07
N SER A 6 -30.04 -16.55 -13.38
CA SER A 6 -28.99 -15.67 -13.89
C SER A 6 -27.77 -16.54 -14.22
N THR A 7 -27.60 -16.85 -15.50
CA THR A 7 -26.44 -17.56 -16.03
C THR A 7 -25.29 -16.57 -16.15
N THR A 8 -24.57 -16.34 -15.05
CA THR A 8 -23.28 -15.66 -15.12
C THR A 8 -22.35 -16.48 -16.01
N SER A 9 -21.70 -15.82 -16.97
CA SER A 9 -20.78 -16.49 -17.90
C SER A 9 -19.70 -17.23 -17.10
N PRO A 10 -19.38 -18.50 -17.43
CA PRO A 10 -18.26 -19.24 -16.83
C PRO A 10 -16.91 -18.54 -17.00
N TRP A 11 -16.83 -17.58 -17.92
CA TRP A 11 -15.63 -16.82 -18.26
C TRP A 11 -15.66 -15.40 -17.67
N SER A 12 -16.63 -15.07 -16.82
CA SER A 12 -16.61 -13.79 -16.10
C SER A 12 -15.39 -13.72 -15.17
N GLN A 13 -14.86 -12.52 -14.92
CA GLN A 13 -13.71 -12.30 -14.04
C GLN A 13 -13.91 -12.96 -12.66
N ASN A 14 -15.12 -12.88 -12.10
CA ASN A 14 -15.45 -13.51 -10.82
C ASN A 14 -15.35 -15.03 -10.86
N CYS A 15 -15.73 -15.66 -11.98
CA CYS A 15 -15.59 -17.12 -12.16
C CYS A 15 -14.12 -17.55 -12.32
N LEU A 16 -13.29 -16.71 -12.98
CA LEU A 16 -11.85 -16.97 -13.11
C LEU A 16 -11.14 -16.90 -11.76
N VAL A 17 -11.43 -15.86 -10.97
CA VAL A 17 -10.90 -15.72 -9.61
C VAL A 17 -11.29 -16.92 -8.75
N ALA A 18 -12.58 -17.27 -8.70
CA ALA A 18 -13.05 -18.40 -7.89
C ALA A 18 -12.38 -19.73 -8.28
N ARG A 19 -12.18 -19.98 -9.59
CA ARG A 19 -11.48 -21.18 -10.07
C ARG A 19 -10.00 -21.17 -9.68
N ASN A 20 -9.34 -20.02 -9.78
CA ASN A 20 -7.93 -19.91 -9.39
C ASN A 20 -7.74 -20.07 -7.88
N THR A 21 -8.68 -19.57 -7.07
CA THR A 21 -8.74 -19.84 -5.64
C THR A 21 -8.87 -21.34 -5.37
N GLU A 22 -9.80 -22.05 -6.04
CA GLU A 22 -9.93 -23.52 -5.88
C GLU A 22 -8.63 -24.26 -6.27
N LEU A 23 -7.93 -23.81 -7.33
CA LEU A 23 -6.65 -24.40 -7.72
C LEU A 23 -5.58 -24.24 -6.65
N LEU A 24 -5.46 -23.06 -6.04
CA LEU A 24 -4.51 -22.80 -4.96
C LEU A 24 -4.85 -23.62 -3.70
N GLU A 25 -6.11 -23.62 -3.29
CA GLU A 25 -6.56 -24.32 -2.08
C GLU A 25 -6.48 -25.84 -2.21
N SER A 26 -6.88 -26.39 -3.36
CA SER A 26 -6.92 -27.84 -3.56
C SER A 26 -5.57 -28.44 -3.94
N GLY A 27 -4.66 -27.65 -4.52
CA GLY A 27 -3.38 -28.12 -5.04
C GLY A 27 -3.50 -29.13 -6.20
N LYS A 28 -4.69 -29.30 -6.79
CA LYS A 28 -4.91 -30.21 -7.92
C LYS A 28 -4.03 -29.80 -9.09
N TYR A 29 -3.29 -30.76 -9.66
CA TYR A 29 -2.35 -30.55 -10.77
C TYR A 29 -1.10 -29.72 -10.43
N SER A 30 -0.81 -29.54 -9.14
CA SER A 30 0.46 -28.95 -8.70
C SER A 30 1.66 -29.77 -9.13
N ASP A 31 2.73 -29.05 -9.49
CA ASP A 31 4.02 -29.57 -9.93
C ASP A 31 5.20 -28.89 -9.19
N PHE A 32 4.87 -28.11 -8.15
CA PHE A 32 5.80 -27.40 -7.28
C PHE A 32 5.29 -27.37 -5.84
N THR A 33 6.20 -27.53 -4.88
CA THR A 33 5.89 -27.44 -3.45
C THR A 33 6.71 -26.35 -2.78
N LEU A 34 6.03 -25.39 -2.17
CA LEU A 34 6.64 -24.32 -1.37
C LEU A 34 6.43 -24.63 0.12
N ARG A 35 7.49 -24.57 0.92
CA ARG A 35 7.42 -24.71 2.37
C ARG A 35 7.73 -23.37 3.03
N CYS A 36 6.92 -22.98 4.01
CA CYS A 36 7.17 -21.79 4.82
C CYS A 36 6.81 -22.11 6.26
N GLY A 37 7.81 -22.20 7.14
CA GLY A 37 7.63 -22.66 8.51
C GLY A 37 6.91 -24.02 8.57
N ASN A 38 5.73 -24.03 9.19
CA ASN A 38 4.88 -25.23 9.32
C ASN A 38 3.84 -25.41 8.20
N LYS A 39 3.73 -24.47 7.25
CA LYS A 39 2.81 -24.55 6.12
C LYS A 39 3.51 -25.12 4.88
N VAL A 40 2.75 -25.93 4.13
CA VAL A 40 3.17 -26.50 2.85
C VAL A 40 2.13 -26.10 1.81
N PHE A 41 2.58 -25.49 0.72
CA PHE A 41 1.73 -25.03 -0.38
C PHE A 41 2.04 -25.84 -1.64
N HIS A 42 0.98 -26.35 -2.26
CA HIS A 42 1.03 -27.10 -3.51
C HIS A 42 0.68 -26.18 -4.66
N LEU A 43 1.69 -25.79 -5.43
CA LEU A 43 1.62 -24.69 -6.39
C LEU A 43 1.86 -25.18 -7.82
N HIS A 44 1.59 -24.29 -8.77
CA HIS A 44 1.70 -24.55 -10.19
C HIS A 44 2.82 -23.70 -10.76
N LYS A 45 3.89 -24.33 -11.28
CA LYS A 45 5.05 -23.66 -11.88
C LYS A 45 4.63 -22.64 -12.92
N SER A 46 3.71 -23.03 -13.81
CA SER A 46 3.19 -22.15 -14.85
C SER A 46 2.57 -20.87 -14.29
N VAL A 47 1.94 -20.89 -13.12
CA VAL A 47 1.36 -19.68 -12.51
C VAL A 47 2.45 -18.84 -11.84
N VAL A 48 3.31 -19.46 -11.03
CA VAL A 48 4.32 -18.73 -10.25
C VAL A 48 5.44 -18.14 -11.10
N TYR A 49 5.81 -18.78 -12.23
CA TYR A 49 6.85 -18.27 -13.14
C TYR A 49 6.43 -16.95 -13.78
N TRP A 50 5.17 -16.86 -14.23
CA TRP A 50 4.67 -15.63 -14.85
C TRP A 50 4.59 -14.46 -13.86
N ALA A 51 4.39 -14.75 -12.58
CA ALA A 51 4.24 -13.71 -11.56
C ALA A 51 5.58 -13.23 -10.97
N SER A 52 6.63 -14.06 -10.98
CA SER A 52 7.87 -13.81 -10.25
C SER A 52 9.09 -14.27 -11.05
N LYS A 53 9.97 -13.32 -11.37
CA LYS A 53 11.29 -13.61 -11.97
C LYS A 53 12.18 -14.41 -11.03
N TYR A 54 12.06 -14.17 -9.72
CA TYR A 54 12.75 -14.96 -8.71
C TYR A 54 12.34 -16.43 -8.78
N PHE A 55 11.03 -16.74 -8.80
CA PHE A 55 10.57 -18.13 -8.87
C PHE A 55 10.89 -18.77 -10.21
N GLU A 56 10.82 -18.03 -11.32
CA GLU A 56 11.29 -18.50 -12.62
C GLU A 56 12.78 -18.92 -12.53
N ALA A 57 13.66 -18.03 -12.07
CA ALA A 57 15.10 -18.31 -11.97
C ALA A 57 15.42 -19.44 -10.97
N ALA A 58 14.76 -19.47 -9.82
CA ALA A 58 14.97 -20.49 -8.78
C ALA A 58 14.55 -21.90 -9.25
N LEU A 59 13.63 -21.98 -10.22
CA LEU A 59 13.00 -23.23 -10.64
C LEU A 59 13.36 -23.68 -12.07
N ASP A 60 14.07 -22.86 -12.86
CA ASP A 60 14.50 -23.16 -14.24
C ASP A 60 15.65 -24.19 -14.35
N GLY A 61 15.83 -25.06 -13.35
CA GLY A 61 16.68 -26.25 -13.41
C GLY A 61 18.21 -26.01 -13.43
N GLN A 62 18.67 -24.76 -13.51
CA GLN A 62 20.10 -24.41 -13.44
C GLN A 62 20.66 -24.46 -12.02
N PHE A 63 19.78 -24.39 -11.00
CA PHE A 63 20.11 -24.53 -9.59
C PHE A 63 19.53 -25.83 -9.03
N THR A 64 20.18 -26.42 -8.02
CA THR A 64 19.75 -27.70 -7.40
C THR A 64 18.30 -27.70 -6.92
N GLN A 65 17.75 -26.53 -6.59
CA GLN A 65 16.35 -26.34 -6.21
C GLN A 65 15.37 -26.64 -7.37
N GLY A 66 15.69 -26.21 -8.60
CA GLY A 66 14.82 -26.39 -9.77
C GLY A 66 14.56 -27.83 -10.17
N ASN A 67 15.50 -28.74 -9.89
CA ASN A 67 15.33 -30.17 -10.17
C ASN A 67 14.54 -30.92 -9.07
N THR A 68 14.45 -30.35 -7.87
CA THR A 68 13.72 -31.00 -6.77
C THR A 68 12.22 -30.71 -6.76
N GLY A 69 11.77 -29.63 -7.41
CA GLY A 69 10.36 -29.21 -7.35
C GLY A 69 9.93 -28.72 -5.96
N HIS A 70 10.89 -28.36 -5.11
CA HIS A 70 10.65 -27.88 -3.75
C HIS A 70 11.45 -26.60 -3.48
N LEU A 71 10.84 -25.63 -2.81
CA LEU A 71 11.48 -24.40 -2.33
C LEU A 71 11.05 -24.16 -0.88
N THR A 72 11.98 -23.70 -0.04
CA THR A 72 11.69 -23.33 1.35
C THR A 72 11.92 -21.84 1.54
N ILE A 73 10.95 -21.16 2.15
CA ILE A 73 11.04 -19.79 2.62
C ILE A 73 11.20 -19.83 4.13
N GLU A 74 12.32 -19.31 4.64
CA GLU A 74 12.63 -19.28 6.07
C GLU A 74 12.40 -17.88 6.68
N ASP A 75 12.62 -16.82 5.89
CA ASP A 75 12.60 -15.43 6.36
C ASP A 75 11.25 -14.72 6.14
N ALA A 76 10.13 -15.44 6.24
CA ALA A 76 8.81 -14.82 6.13
C ALA A 76 7.77 -15.56 6.97
N GLU A 77 6.80 -14.81 7.47
CA GLU A 77 5.66 -15.37 8.18
C GLU A 77 4.77 -16.19 7.21
N PRO A 78 4.36 -17.41 7.56
CA PRO A 78 3.58 -18.28 6.68
C PRO A 78 2.23 -17.67 6.23
N GLU A 79 1.69 -16.72 7.01
CA GLU A 79 0.47 -16.00 6.66
C GLU A 79 0.70 -14.93 5.58
N MET A 80 1.85 -14.27 5.59
CA MET A 80 2.23 -13.29 4.57
C MET A 80 2.54 -13.97 3.24
N VAL A 81 3.20 -15.14 3.29
CA VAL A 81 3.40 -15.98 2.11
C VAL A 81 2.07 -16.47 1.54
N ALA A 82 1.11 -16.85 2.37
CA ALA A 82 -0.23 -17.23 1.91
C ALA A 82 -0.92 -16.08 1.13
N ARG A 83 -0.88 -14.85 1.66
CA ARG A 83 -1.44 -13.66 0.98
C ARG A 83 -0.71 -13.30 -0.31
N MET A 84 0.60 -13.44 -0.34
CA MET A 84 1.37 -13.30 -1.58
C MET A 84 0.92 -14.33 -2.64
N LEU A 85 0.66 -15.57 -2.23
CA LEU A 85 0.15 -16.61 -3.13
C LEU A 85 -1.30 -16.35 -3.57
N ASP A 86 -2.17 -15.87 -2.68
CA ASP A 86 -3.52 -15.42 -3.05
C ASP A 86 -3.45 -14.37 -4.17
N PHE A 87 -2.53 -13.41 -4.04
CA PHE A 87 -2.30 -12.39 -5.07
C PHE A 87 -1.81 -12.98 -6.39
N ILE A 88 -0.82 -13.87 -6.36
CA ILE A 88 -0.30 -14.53 -7.56
C ILE A 88 -1.42 -15.26 -8.33
N TYR A 89 -2.38 -15.87 -7.62
CA TYR A 89 -3.46 -16.62 -8.24
C TYR A 89 -4.66 -15.77 -8.66
N THR A 90 -4.98 -14.72 -7.89
CA THR A 90 -6.26 -14.01 -8.03
C THR A 90 -6.12 -12.53 -8.38
N GLY A 91 -4.92 -11.97 -8.28
CA GLY A 91 -4.67 -10.53 -8.42
C GLY A 91 -5.09 -9.69 -7.21
N ALA A 92 -5.50 -10.33 -6.11
CA ALA A 92 -5.86 -9.68 -4.86
C ALA A 92 -5.45 -10.55 -3.67
N TYR A 93 -5.42 -9.97 -2.48
CA TYR A 93 -5.21 -10.71 -1.24
C TYR A 93 -6.20 -10.23 -0.18
N PRO A 94 -6.60 -11.08 0.77
CA PRO A 94 -7.39 -10.65 1.91
C PRO A 94 -6.64 -9.56 2.67
N ASP A 95 -7.28 -8.43 2.95
CA ASP A 95 -6.75 -7.32 3.75
C ASP A 95 -7.65 -6.99 4.96
N GLY A 96 -8.71 -7.77 5.16
CA GLY A 96 -9.72 -7.55 6.19
C GLY A 96 -10.79 -6.53 5.83
N SER A 97 -10.64 -5.77 4.74
CA SER A 97 -11.63 -4.80 4.26
C SER A 97 -12.86 -5.47 3.64
N ASP A 98 -12.69 -6.64 3.02
CA ASP A 98 -13.79 -7.38 2.39
C ASP A 98 -14.61 -8.23 3.37
N LEU A 99 -14.03 -8.65 4.50
CA LEU A 99 -14.75 -9.36 5.56
C LEU A 99 -15.74 -8.44 6.30
N ALA A 100 -15.48 -7.12 6.31
CA ALA A 100 -16.36 -6.13 6.93
C ALA A 100 -17.68 -5.92 6.15
N LYS A 101 -17.74 -6.31 4.87
CA LYS A 101 -18.96 -6.18 4.05
C LYS A 101 -19.99 -7.28 4.34
N ASN A 102 -19.59 -8.37 5.02
CA ASN A 102 -20.40 -9.60 5.10
C ASN A 102 -20.73 -10.07 6.52
N THR A 103 -20.47 -9.28 7.58
CA THR A 103 -20.73 -9.75 8.96
C THR A 103 -21.31 -8.68 9.86
N THR A 104 -22.63 -8.50 9.77
CA THR A 104 -23.44 -8.00 10.88
C THR A 104 -23.79 -9.19 11.76
N THR A 105 -22.96 -9.54 12.75
CA THR A 105 -23.40 -10.19 14.01
C THR A 105 -22.26 -10.08 15.02
N SER A 106 -22.56 -9.37 16.11
CA SER A 106 -21.72 -9.15 17.28
C SER A 106 -21.31 -10.45 17.98
N GLU A 107 -20.10 -10.48 18.52
CA GLU A 107 -19.91 -10.90 19.92
C GLU A 107 -18.58 -10.35 20.47
N ALA A 108 -18.66 -9.88 21.72
CA ALA A 108 -17.65 -9.10 22.42
C ALA A 108 -16.85 -9.96 23.40
N THR A 109 -15.60 -9.58 23.70
CA THR A 109 -15.09 -9.58 25.09
C THR A 109 -13.84 -8.71 25.31
N THR A 110 -14.00 -7.75 26.24
CA THR A 110 -13.09 -7.26 27.29
C THR A 110 -11.88 -6.34 27.00
N THR A 111 -12.16 -5.03 27.08
CA THR A 111 -11.57 -3.98 27.93
C THR A 111 -10.07 -4.00 28.32
N THR A 112 -9.31 -3.02 27.80
CA THR A 112 -8.32 -2.24 28.58
C THR A 112 -8.40 -0.76 28.18
N ASN A 113 -8.36 0.13 29.17
CA ASN A 113 -8.57 1.57 29.02
C ASN A 113 -7.30 2.26 28.49
N THR A 114 -7.32 2.69 27.23
CA THR A 114 -6.39 3.67 26.65
C THR A 114 -7.21 4.63 25.77
N PRO A 115 -7.04 5.96 25.86
CA PRO A 115 -7.78 6.89 25.01
C PRO A 115 -7.18 6.90 23.59
N ALA A 116 -7.62 5.97 22.75
CA ALA A 116 -7.38 5.98 21.31
C ALA A 116 -8.63 5.44 20.60
N THR A 117 -9.44 6.32 20.02
CA THR A 117 -10.60 5.94 19.20
C THR A 117 -10.21 5.93 17.73
N THR A 118 -9.54 4.86 17.28
CA THR A 118 -9.48 4.39 15.89
C THR A 118 -9.33 2.87 15.92
N LYS A 119 -10.16 2.15 15.16
CA LYS A 119 -10.09 0.68 15.04
C LYS A 119 -8.82 0.35 14.23
N ASP A 120 -7.75 -0.06 14.91
CA ASP A 120 -6.53 -0.53 14.25
C ASP A 120 -6.81 -1.89 13.59
N SER A 121 -6.89 -1.91 12.26
CA SER A 121 -7.14 -3.14 11.50
C SER A 121 -5.86 -3.92 11.21
N GLY A 122 -4.69 -3.30 11.43
CA GLY A 122 -3.40 -3.83 11.00
C GLY A 122 -3.08 -3.58 9.52
N ALA A 123 -3.96 -2.92 8.76
CA ALA A 123 -3.82 -2.78 7.30
C ALA A 123 -2.53 -2.08 6.84
N PRO A 124 -2.07 -0.96 7.43
CA PRO A 124 -0.81 -0.34 7.02
C PRO A 124 0.38 -1.31 7.11
N LEU A 125 0.54 -2.01 8.24
CA LEU A 125 1.63 -2.98 8.43
C LEU A 125 1.52 -4.16 7.46
N LEU A 126 0.31 -4.65 7.22
CA LEU A 126 0.06 -5.75 6.28
C LEU A 126 0.51 -5.38 4.88
N HIS A 127 0.12 -4.20 4.38
CA HIS A 127 0.47 -3.77 3.02
C HIS A 127 1.96 -3.47 2.88
N ALA A 128 2.60 -2.87 3.89
CA ALA A 128 4.05 -2.71 3.91
C ALA A 128 4.77 -4.07 3.86
N SER A 129 4.32 -5.05 4.63
CA SER A 129 4.89 -6.40 4.64
C SER A 129 4.76 -7.09 3.27
N LEU A 130 3.61 -6.96 2.59
CA LEU A 130 3.41 -7.52 1.24
C LEU A 130 4.23 -6.81 0.17
N TYR A 131 4.46 -5.50 0.31
CA TYR A 131 5.35 -4.78 -0.57
C TYR A 131 6.78 -5.29 -0.46
N ILE A 132 7.28 -5.52 0.77
CA ILE A 132 8.61 -6.10 1.01
C ILE A 132 8.73 -7.50 0.42
N LEU A 133 7.71 -8.36 0.58
CA LEU A 133 7.70 -9.67 -0.08
C LEU A 133 7.67 -9.55 -1.61
N GLY A 134 6.89 -8.61 -2.14
CA GLY A 134 6.84 -8.34 -3.57
C GLY A 134 8.18 -7.88 -4.14
N ASP A 135 8.95 -7.11 -3.37
CA ASP A 135 10.32 -6.74 -3.72
C ASP A 135 11.26 -7.94 -3.65
N LYS A 136 11.29 -8.66 -2.51
CA LYS A 136 12.15 -9.82 -2.27
C LYS A 136 11.96 -10.94 -3.30
N TYR A 137 10.74 -11.18 -3.75
CA TYR A 137 10.41 -12.21 -4.74
C TYR A 137 10.20 -11.65 -6.15
N GLU A 138 10.58 -10.40 -6.42
CA GLU A 138 10.50 -9.78 -7.75
C GLU A 138 9.11 -9.84 -8.41
N ILE A 139 8.07 -9.55 -7.63
CA ILE A 139 6.66 -9.50 -8.04
C ILE A 139 6.21 -8.04 -8.12
N GLN A 140 6.54 -7.35 -9.20
CA GLN A 140 6.26 -5.91 -9.35
C GLN A 140 4.77 -5.57 -9.22
N SER A 141 3.87 -6.39 -9.77
CA SER A 141 2.42 -6.18 -9.66
C SER A 141 1.92 -6.24 -8.21
N LEU A 142 2.56 -7.04 -7.35
CA LEU A 142 2.23 -7.09 -5.92
C LEU A 142 2.69 -5.80 -5.23
N LYS A 143 3.87 -5.29 -5.58
CA LYS A 143 4.35 -4.00 -5.07
C LYS A 143 3.38 -2.87 -5.42
N ASP A 144 2.99 -2.77 -6.69
CA ASP A 144 2.07 -1.73 -7.16
C ASP A 144 0.72 -1.79 -6.45
N PHE A 145 0.16 -3.00 -6.30
CA PHE A 145 -1.09 -3.22 -5.58
C PHE A 145 -0.96 -2.89 -4.08
N ALA A 146 0.14 -3.30 -3.45
CA ALA A 146 0.40 -3.01 -2.04
C ALA A 146 0.57 -1.51 -1.78
N VAL A 147 1.24 -0.76 -2.67
CA VAL A 147 1.34 0.71 -2.58
C VAL A 147 -0.03 1.35 -2.63
N SER A 148 -0.88 0.97 -3.58
CA SER A 148 -2.24 1.49 -3.68
C SER A 148 -3.04 1.23 -2.41
N LYS A 149 -2.95 0.02 -1.87
CA LYS A 149 -3.69 -0.37 -0.66
C LYS A 149 -3.14 0.28 0.61
N TYR A 150 -1.83 0.46 0.69
CA TYR A 150 -1.20 1.17 1.79
C TYR A 150 -1.60 2.64 1.81
N ALA A 151 -1.65 3.29 0.65
CA ALA A 151 -2.19 4.63 0.48
C ALA A 151 -3.61 4.74 1.06
N ASP A 152 -4.52 3.86 0.64
CA ASP A 152 -5.89 3.82 1.15
C ASP A 152 -5.94 3.62 2.66
N ALA A 153 -5.15 2.67 3.19
CA ALA A 153 -5.10 2.37 4.61
C ALA A 153 -4.54 3.55 5.43
N VAL A 154 -3.45 4.19 4.99
CA VAL A 154 -2.83 5.32 5.69
C VAL A 154 -3.76 6.53 5.71
N ALA A 155 -4.54 6.76 4.66
CA ALA A 155 -5.51 7.85 4.64
C ALA A 155 -6.54 7.78 5.79
N ILE A 156 -6.88 6.57 6.26
CA ILE A 156 -7.86 6.34 7.33
C ILE A 156 -7.23 5.94 8.68
N GLU A 157 -6.08 5.27 8.66
CA GLU A 157 -5.44 4.64 9.82
C GLU A 157 -4.04 5.22 10.11
N TRP A 158 -3.70 6.42 9.66
CA TRP A 158 -2.42 7.06 10.01
C TRP A 158 -2.20 7.20 11.53
N ASN A 159 -3.27 7.25 12.35
CA ASN A 159 -3.16 7.35 13.80
C ASN A 159 -3.28 6.00 14.53
N THR A 160 -2.73 4.92 13.97
CA THR A 160 -2.74 3.58 14.59
C THR A 160 -1.34 3.09 14.94
N ALA A 161 -1.22 1.99 15.70
CA ALA A 161 0.07 1.37 15.99
C ALA A 161 0.62 0.67 14.74
N SER A 162 -0.25 0.07 13.93
CA SER A 162 0.13 -0.57 12.66
C SER A 162 0.77 0.40 11.66
N PHE A 163 0.37 1.67 11.63
CA PHE A 163 1.07 2.69 10.84
C PHE A 163 2.49 2.95 11.34
N VAL A 164 2.70 3.06 12.66
CA VAL A 164 4.07 3.27 13.18
C VAL A 164 4.94 2.04 12.91
N GLN A 165 4.37 0.84 13.07
CA GLN A 165 5.05 -0.42 12.80
C GLN A 165 5.43 -0.58 11.32
N SER A 166 4.61 -0.09 10.37
CA SER A 166 4.98 -0.12 8.96
C SER A 166 6.17 0.79 8.64
N ILE A 167 6.29 1.94 9.31
CA ILE A 167 7.48 2.79 9.20
C ILE A 167 8.70 2.09 9.80
N GLU A 168 8.58 1.51 11.01
CA GLU A 168 9.65 0.74 11.64
C GLU A 168 10.12 -0.39 10.72
N LEU A 169 9.20 -1.10 10.07
CA LEU A 169 9.50 -2.17 9.13
C LEU A 169 10.28 -1.67 7.90
N MET A 170 9.89 -0.54 7.30
CA MET A 170 10.53 -0.02 6.09
C MET A 170 11.87 0.66 6.30
N TYR A 171 12.13 1.20 7.50
CA TYR A 171 13.32 2.00 7.80
C TYR A 171 14.35 1.29 8.69
N ASN A 172 13.97 0.19 9.35
CA ASN A 172 14.93 -0.62 10.11
C ASN A 172 15.46 -1.82 9.31
N ASP A 173 15.00 -2.01 8.07
CA ASP A 173 15.61 -2.98 7.17
C ASP A 173 17.02 -2.51 6.78
N THR A 174 18.03 -3.31 7.14
CA THR A 174 19.46 -2.97 7.05
C THR A 174 20.19 -3.85 6.04
N GLU A 175 19.48 -4.60 5.19
CA GLU A 175 20.12 -5.53 4.24
C GLU A 175 21.01 -4.82 3.19
N LEU A 176 20.88 -3.50 3.00
CA LEU A 176 21.60 -2.72 1.99
C LEU A 176 22.31 -1.47 2.56
N GLU A 177 23.41 -1.07 1.93
CA GLU A 177 24.15 0.17 2.22
C GLU A 177 24.09 1.16 1.04
N GLY A 178 24.27 2.46 1.31
CA GLY A 178 24.41 3.48 0.26
C GLY A 178 23.12 3.83 -0.49
N GLN A 179 23.25 4.18 -1.78
CA GLN A 179 22.13 4.65 -2.61
C GLN A 179 21.02 3.60 -2.77
N ASP A 180 21.40 2.32 -2.83
CA ASP A 180 20.44 1.21 -2.96
C ASP A 180 19.53 1.11 -1.72
N ARG A 181 20.04 1.47 -0.53
CA ARG A 181 19.23 1.60 0.71
C ARG A 181 18.22 2.74 0.62
N LEU A 182 18.60 3.86 0.02
CA LEU A 182 17.75 5.05 -0.10
C LEU A 182 16.62 4.85 -1.11
N ASP A 183 16.86 4.11 -2.19
CA ASP A 183 15.83 3.76 -3.17
C ASP A 183 14.94 2.59 -2.71
N LEU A 184 15.38 1.82 -1.70
CA LEU A 184 14.62 0.72 -1.14
C LEU A 184 13.30 1.22 -0.54
N TYR A 185 12.20 0.70 -1.08
CA TYR A 185 10.83 0.98 -0.68
C TYR A 185 10.38 2.43 -0.82
N ARG A 186 11.06 3.21 -1.69
CA ARG A 186 10.80 4.64 -1.89
C ARG A 186 9.32 4.98 -2.05
N ASP A 187 8.59 4.27 -2.89
CA ASP A 187 7.18 4.58 -3.18
C ASP A 187 6.29 4.46 -1.93
N MET A 188 6.59 3.48 -1.06
CA MET A 188 5.87 3.25 0.19
C MET A 188 6.30 4.22 1.30
N LYS A 189 7.62 4.48 1.38
CA LYS A 189 8.21 5.46 2.28
C LYS A 189 7.67 6.87 2.02
N ASP A 190 7.48 7.24 0.76
CA ASP A 190 6.94 8.55 0.37
C ASP A 190 5.54 8.79 0.94
N ILE A 191 4.66 7.78 0.88
CA ILE A 191 3.31 7.85 1.46
C ILE A 191 3.39 8.03 2.99
N ALA A 192 4.25 7.24 3.64
CA ALA A 192 4.39 7.28 5.10
C ALA A 192 4.97 8.62 5.58
N VAL A 193 5.98 9.14 4.88
CA VAL A 193 6.61 10.44 5.16
C VAL A 193 5.62 11.58 5.00
N GLU A 194 4.77 11.54 3.96
CA GLU A 194 3.74 12.55 3.79
C GLU A 194 2.69 12.49 4.90
N ALA A 195 2.20 11.30 5.24
CA ALA A 195 1.25 11.14 6.33
C ALA A 195 1.84 11.59 7.68
N ALA A 196 3.10 11.26 7.96
CA ALA A 196 3.83 11.71 9.14
C ALA A 196 3.93 13.24 9.21
N MET A 197 4.35 13.87 8.12
CA MET A 197 4.51 15.32 8.01
C MET A 197 3.19 16.08 8.22
N TRP A 198 2.11 15.65 7.57
CA TRP A 198 0.81 16.33 7.68
C TRP A 198 0.15 16.15 9.05
N ASN A 199 0.46 15.05 9.74
CA ASN A 199 -0.15 14.70 11.03
C ASN A 199 0.82 14.87 12.22
N ASP A 200 1.95 15.54 12.03
CA ASP A 200 3.04 15.72 12.99
C ASP A 200 2.55 16.15 14.39
N SER A 201 1.65 17.14 14.44
CA SER A 201 1.12 17.69 15.71
C SER A 201 0.35 16.68 16.57
N VAL A 202 -0.15 15.60 15.97
CA VAL A 202 -0.85 14.51 16.66
C VAL A 202 0.11 13.35 16.89
N LEU A 203 0.86 12.94 15.86
CA LEU A 203 1.76 11.79 15.91
C LEU A 203 2.90 11.99 16.92
N ASN A 204 3.51 13.17 17.00
CA ASN A 204 4.59 13.45 17.96
C ASN A 204 4.17 13.39 19.43
N LYS A 205 2.88 13.34 19.74
CA LYS A 205 2.39 13.13 21.13
C LYS A 205 2.38 11.65 21.51
N ARG A 206 2.55 10.75 20.54
CA ARG A 206 2.59 9.31 20.78
C ARG A 206 4.03 8.86 20.96
N SER A 207 4.28 8.15 22.05
CA SER A 207 5.62 7.65 22.42
C SER A 207 6.21 6.66 21.40
N ASP A 208 5.37 5.93 20.67
CA ASP A 208 5.82 4.98 19.65
C ASP A 208 6.31 5.72 18.40
N PHE A 209 5.57 6.72 17.92
CA PHE A 209 5.99 7.56 16.81
C PHE A 209 7.19 8.44 17.17
N GLU A 210 7.18 9.08 18.34
CA GLU A 210 8.29 9.91 18.82
C GLU A 210 9.61 9.12 18.83
N ARG A 211 9.57 7.86 19.25
CA ARG A 211 10.75 6.98 19.26
C ARG A 211 11.33 6.83 17.86
N ILE A 212 10.53 6.43 16.86
CA ILE A 212 11.07 6.27 15.50
C ILE A 212 11.47 7.61 14.87
N TYR A 213 10.70 8.67 15.10
CA TYR A 213 10.98 9.99 14.53
C TYR A 213 12.33 10.57 14.96
N TRP A 214 12.75 10.33 16.20
CA TRP A 214 14.01 10.87 16.73
C TRP A 214 15.18 9.89 16.74
N HIS A 215 14.94 8.58 16.60
CA HIS A 215 16.00 7.56 16.70
C HIS A 215 16.28 6.83 15.38
N ASN A 216 15.54 7.13 14.31
CA ASN A 216 15.85 6.67 12.96
C ASN A 216 16.22 7.88 12.09
N ASP A 217 17.52 8.10 11.87
CA ASP A 217 18.06 9.26 11.15
C ASP A 217 17.50 9.36 9.73
N ASP A 218 17.34 8.22 9.02
CA ASP A 218 16.81 8.20 7.66
C ASP A 218 15.37 8.69 7.62
N PHE A 219 14.51 8.16 8.49
CA PHE A 219 13.12 8.58 8.56
C PHE A 219 13.01 10.05 8.99
N HIS A 220 13.78 10.46 9.99
CA HIS A 220 13.85 11.85 10.43
C HIS A 220 14.21 12.78 9.27
N ASP A 221 15.32 12.48 8.58
CA ASP A 221 15.83 13.28 7.49
C ASP A 221 14.87 13.31 6.30
N ASP A 222 14.20 12.21 5.99
CA ASP A 222 13.21 12.15 4.90
C ASP A 222 12.01 13.05 5.19
N VAL A 223 11.49 13.05 6.43
CA VAL A 223 10.41 13.96 6.84
C VAL A 223 10.85 15.41 6.77
N ILE A 224 12.02 15.76 7.32
CA ILE A 224 12.54 17.13 7.30
C ILE A 224 12.82 17.60 5.87
N ARG A 225 13.42 16.74 5.03
CA ARG A 225 13.72 17.05 3.63
C ARG A 225 12.45 17.27 2.83
N ARG A 226 11.41 16.44 3.04
CA ARG A 226 10.10 16.61 2.41
C ARG A 226 9.46 17.94 2.83
N ALA A 227 9.46 18.25 4.13
CA ALA A 227 8.91 19.50 4.65
C ALA A 227 9.62 20.74 4.08
N LYS A 228 10.96 20.72 4.01
CA LYS A 228 11.77 21.80 3.40
C LYS A 228 11.45 21.98 1.92
N LYS A 229 11.44 20.89 1.14
CA LYS A 229 11.09 20.92 -0.29
C LYS A 229 9.68 21.46 -0.51
N LEU A 230 8.74 21.16 0.39
CA LEU A 230 7.42 21.75 0.35
C LEU A 230 7.49 23.27 0.65
N ALA A 231 8.24 23.69 1.65
CA ALA A 231 8.34 25.09 2.06
C ALA A 231 9.11 25.99 1.07
N GLU A 232 9.85 25.43 0.11
CA GLU A 232 10.53 26.19 -0.95
C GLU A 232 9.52 27.00 -1.78
N PRO A 233 9.76 28.31 -2.00
CA PRO A 233 8.92 29.09 -2.88
C PRO A 233 9.02 28.57 -4.32
N PRO A 234 7.95 28.67 -5.13
CA PRO A 234 8.00 28.30 -6.53
C PRO A 234 9.12 29.06 -7.24
N ARG A 235 9.82 28.39 -8.15
CA ARG A 235 10.89 29.06 -8.92
C ARG A 235 10.29 30.22 -9.71
N PRO A 236 11.02 31.34 -9.92
CA PRO A 236 10.51 32.50 -10.64
C PRO A 236 9.89 32.18 -12.02
N ASN A 237 10.37 31.13 -12.68
CA ASN A 237 9.91 30.69 -14.01
C ASN A 237 8.71 29.72 -13.96
N GLU A 238 8.29 29.29 -12.77
CA GLU A 238 7.15 28.39 -12.51
C GLU A 238 5.97 29.14 -11.87
N VAL A 239 6.14 30.44 -11.57
CA VAL A 239 5.03 31.29 -11.11
C VAL A 239 4.10 31.51 -12.31
N PRO A 240 2.85 31.01 -12.27
CA PRO A 240 1.89 31.28 -13.33
C PRO A 240 1.71 32.80 -13.40
N VAL A 241 1.90 33.37 -14.59
CA VAL A 241 1.54 34.77 -14.82
C VAL A 241 0.10 34.82 -15.29
N CYS A 242 -0.68 35.76 -14.75
CA CYS A 242 -2.05 35.96 -15.22
C CYS A 242 -2.04 36.19 -16.75
N PRO A 243 -2.74 35.36 -17.56
CA PRO A 243 -2.70 35.47 -19.02
C PRO A 243 -3.34 36.76 -19.55
N LYS A 244 -4.02 37.55 -18.70
CA LYS A 244 -4.60 38.85 -19.05
C LYS A 244 -3.68 40.03 -18.75
N CYS A 245 -2.97 40.05 -17.63
CA CYS A 245 -2.19 41.22 -17.19
C CYS A 245 -0.68 40.97 -17.04
N GLY A 246 -0.22 39.72 -17.10
CA GLY A 246 1.20 39.36 -16.97
C GLY A 246 1.79 39.57 -15.57
N SER A 247 0.97 39.91 -14.57
CA SER A 247 1.40 40.11 -13.18
C SER A 247 1.52 38.78 -12.43
N SER A 248 2.53 38.71 -11.55
CA SER A 248 2.71 37.67 -10.53
C SER A 248 2.27 38.11 -9.12
N ASP A 249 1.85 39.38 -8.97
CA ASP A 249 1.81 40.05 -7.66
C ASP A 249 0.58 39.74 -6.80
N GLU A 250 -0.42 38.99 -7.32
CA GLU A 250 -1.66 38.67 -6.60
C GLU A 250 -2.04 37.18 -6.58
N ILE A 251 -1.13 36.27 -6.92
CA ILE A 251 -1.40 34.84 -6.77
C ILE A 251 -1.07 34.42 -5.33
N MET A 252 -2.06 34.54 -4.45
CA MET A 252 -2.05 33.89 -3.15
C MET A 252 -2.07 32.37 -3.36
N TYR A 253 -0.93 31.72 -3.17
CA TYR A 253 -0.88 30.26 -3.02
C TYR A 253 -1.59 29.87 -1.72
N ILE A 254 -2.89 29.60 -1.78
CA ILE A 254 -3.57 28.90 -0.69
C ILE A 254 -3.18 27.44 -0.77
N ARG A 255 -2.11 27.07 -0.06
CA ARG A 255 -1.77 25.68 0.19
C ARG A 255 -2.60 25.17 1.37
N PHE A 256 -3.91 25.06 1.18
CA PHE A 256 -4.80 24.39 2.13
C PHE A 256 -5.48 23.22 1.43
N GLY A 257 -5.35 22.04 2.04
CA GLY A 257 -6.06 20.83 1.66
C GLY A 257 -5.16 19.62 1.86
N THR A 258 -5.49 18.80 2.85
CA THR A 258 -5.16 17.37 2.86
C THR A 258 -5.30 16.81 1.44
N PRO A 259 -4.37 15.96 0.95
CA PRO A 259 -4.58 15.29 -0.33
C PRO A 259 -5.95 14.61 -0.28
N GLY A 260 -6.87 15.02 -1.17
CA GLY A 260 -8.10 14.29 -1.38
C GLY A 260 -7.70 12.95 -1.96
N TRP A 261 -7.70 11.90 -1.12
CA TRP A 261 -7.53 10.51 -1.56
C TRP A 261 -8.83 10.06 -2.24
N GLY A 262 -9.09 10.62 -3.43
CA GLY A 262 -10.12 10.15 -4.35
C GLY A 262 -9.56 9.15 -5.35
N PRO A 263 -10.41 8.50 -6.18
CA PRO A 263 -10.04 7.41 -7.09
C PRO A 263 -9.20 7.83 -8.32
N GLY A 264 -8.29 8.80 -8.16
CA GLY A 264 -7.38 9.34 -9.18
C GLY A 264 -5.95 9.63 -8.70
N GLY A 265 -5.57 9.22 -7.47
CA GLY A 265 -4.26 9.52 -6.90
C GLY A 265 -4.12 10.98 -6.44
N PRO A 266 -2.94 11.40 -5.90
CA PRO A 266 -2.73 12.75 -5.41
C PRO A 266 -2.63 13.74 -6.58
N GLY A 267 -3.78 14.18 -7.07
CA GLY A 267 -3.88 15.34 -7.95
C GLY A 267 -3.46 16.60 -7.20
N ARG A 268 -2.42 17.28 -7.67
CA ARG A 268 -2.06 18.63 -7.21
C ARG A 268 -2.95 19.64 -7.93
N ASP A 269 -4.22 19.72 -7.55
CA ASP A 269 -5.08 20.75 -8.11
C ASP A 269 -4.73 22.10 -7.44
N LEU A 270 -4.05 22.95 -8.23
CA LEU A 270 -3.77 24.34 -7.88
C LEU A 270 -5.00 25.17 -8.24
N TYR A 271 -5.75 25.63 -7.24
CA TYR A 271 -6.86 26.56 -7.46
C TYR A 271 -6.38 28.01 -7.35
N TYR A 272 -6.89 28.86 -8.25
CA TYR A 272 -6.65 30.30 -8.27
C TYR A 272 -7.71 31.00 -7.43
N LEU A 273 -7.29 31.87 -6.51
CA LEU A 273 -8.17 32.90 -5.95
C LEU A 273 -7.77 34.24 -6.57
N ASP A 274 -8.66 34.78 -7.40
CA ASP A 274 -8.57 36.17 -7.82
C ASP A 274 -8.99 37.03 -6.62
N GLY A 275 -8.09 37.86 -6.09
CA GLY A 275 -8.30 38.65 -4.87
C GLY A 275 -9.39 39.73 -4.96
N HIS A 276 -10.21 39.70 -6.02
CA HIS A 276 -11.22 40.69 -6.35
C HIS A 276 -12.65 40.16 -6.42
N ASP A 277 -12.90 38.85 -6.24
CA ASP A 277 -14.26 38.28 -6.24
C ASP A 277 -14.64 37.76 -4.84
N GLU A 278 -15.36 38.57 -4.06
CA GLU A 278 -15.91 38.17 -2.74
C GLU A 278 -17.09 37.17 -2.83
N ASP A 279 -17.52 36.77 -4.04
CA ASP A 279 -18.75 35.98 -4.27
C ASP A 279 -18.52 34.55 -4.81
N TRP A 280 -17.28 34.03 -4.81
CA TRP A 280 -17.03 32.70 -5.36
C TRP A 280 -17.52 31.55 -4.47
N ARG A 281 -18.37 30.66 -5.02
CA ARG A 281 -18.69 29.33 -4.46
C ARG A 281 -18.15 28.23 -5.37
N PRO A 282 -17.63 27.12 -4.81
CA PRO A 282 -17.18 25.97 -5.59
C PRO A 282 -18.35 25.33 -6.35
N PRO A 283 -18.12 24.77 -7.56
CA PRO A 283 -19.13 24.02 -8.27
C PRO A 283 -19.50 22.76 -7.48
N GLU A 284 -20.80 22.55 -7.25
CA GLU A 284 -21.32 21.29 -6.73
C GLU A 284 -20.99 20.18 -7.74
N GLU A 285 -20.42 19.06 -7.26
CA GLU A 285 -20.07 17.89 -8.07
C GLU A 285 -21.29 17.39 -8.85
N GLU A 286 -21.33 17.66 -10.16
CA GLU A 286 -22.27 16.99 -11.04
C GLU A 286 -21.84 15.53 -11.19
N SER A 287 -22.69 14.66 -10.65
CA SER A 287 -22.65 13.20 -10.73
C SER A 287 -22.34 12.67 -12.14
N ILE A 288 -21.35 11.79 -12.24
CA ILE A 288 -21.24 10.76 -13.29
C ILE A 288 -20.94 9.42 -12.61
#